data_AF-A0A8T5LV29-F1
#
_entry.id   AF-A0A8T5LV29-F1
#
_cell.length_a   1.000
_cell.length_b   1.000
_cell.length_c   1.000
_cell.angle_alpha   90.00
_cell.angle_beta   90.00
_cell.angle_gamma   90.00
#
_symmetry.space_group_name_H-M   'P 1'
#
loop_
_entity.id
_entity.type
_entity.pdbx_description
1 polymer ?
#
loop_
_entity_poly.entity_id
_entity_poly.type
_entity_poly.pdbx_seq_one_letter_code
_entity_poly.pdbx_strand_id
1 'polypeptide(L)' 'VKAMQLLKGCSAHTFFKNHPKARLRYPQGHLWSRGGSAVTVGYNQLSNTVKYILEQAKHHGLAC' A
#
# COMPACT_ATOMS: atom_id res chain seq x y z
N VAL A 1 1.40 8.99 -0.67
CA VAL A 1 0.40 8.12 -1.36
C VAL A 1 -1.02 8.53 -0.96
N LYS A 2 -1.86 8.93 -1.91
CA LYS A 2 -3.25 9.41 -1.63
C LYS A 2 -4.12 8.34 -0.96
N ALA A 3 -3.98 7.08 -1.37
CA ALA A 3 -4.72 5.96 -0.79
C ALA A 3 -4.51 5.85 0.73
N MET A 4 -3.27 5.93 1.21
CA MET A 4 -2.95 5.85 2.64
C MET A 4 -3.59 6.99 3.44
N GLN A 5 -3.62 8.21 2.91
CA GLN A 5 -4.27 9.35 3.56
C GLN A 5 -5.78 9.12 3.71
N LEU A 6 -6.43 8.65 2.64
CA LEU A 6 -7.86 8.38 2.63
C LEU A 6 -8.22 7.23 3.59
N LEU A 7 -7.47 6.12 3.53
CA LEU A 7 -7.71 4.96 4.39
C LEU A 7 -7.57 5.33 5.88
N LYS A 8 -6.49 6.03 6.25
CA LYS A 8 -6.27 6.45 7.63
C LYS A 8 -7.28 7.49 8.09
N GLY A 9 -7.62 8.46 7.24
CA GLY A 9 -8.60 9.50 7.54
C GLY A 9 -10.02 8.96 7.73
N CYS A 10 -10.52 8.20 6.75
CA CYS A 10 -11.86 7.61 6.82
C CYS A 10 -12.01 6.65 8.00
N SER A 11 -11.04 5.76 8.21
CA SER A 11 -11.10 4.81 9.34
C SER A 11 -11.08 5.52 10.69
N ALA A 12 -10.26 6.56 10.86
CA ALA A 12 -10.25 7.37 12.07
C ALA A 12 -11.58 8.10 12.31
N HIS A 13 -12.14 8.72 11.26
CA HIS A 13 -13.44 9.38 11.34
C HIS A 13 -14.54 8.41 11.78
N THR A 14 -14.68 7.28 11.10
CA THR A 14 -15.69 6.26 11.41
C THR A 14 -15.51 5.68 12.82
N PHE A 15 -14.26 5.43 13.24
CA PHE A 15 -13.97 4.91 14.58
C PHE A 15 -14.45 5.86 15.68
N PHE A 16 -14.06 7.15 15.63
CA PHE A 16 -14.45 8.12 16.66
C PHE A 16 -15.93 8.48 16.62
N LYS A 17 -16.57 8.39 15.44
CA LYS A 17 -18.03 8.55 15.31
C LYS A 17 -18.78 7.44 16.06
N ASN A 18 -18.32 6.20 15.94
CA ASN A 18 -18.97 5.04 16.56
C ASN A 18 -18.56 4.84 18.02
N HIS A 19 -17.38 5.32 18.42
CA HIS A 19 -16.83 5.17 19.78
C HIS A 19 -16.43 6.53 20.38
N PRO A 20 -17.38 7.40 20.73
CA PRO A 20 -17.09 8.76 21.19
C PRO A 20 -16.23 8.78 22.47
N LYS A 21 -16.42 7.81 23.37
CA LYS A 21 -15.61 7.66 24.60
C LYS A 21 -14.14 7.35 24.34
N ALA A 22 -13.76 6.88 23.14
CA ALA A 22 -12.35 6.66 22.80
C ALA A 22 -11.54 7.96 22.85
N ARG A 23 -12.17 9.13 22.71
CA ARG A 23 -11.50 10.43 22.89
C ARG A 23 -10.95 10.67 24.29
N LEU A 24 -11.43 9.96 25.31
CA LEU A 24 -10.84 10.02 26.66
C LEU A 24 -9.42 9.46 26.68
N ARG A 25 -9.16 8.42 25.87
CA ARG A 25 -7.83 7.83 25.69
C ARG A 25 -7.01 8.54 24.62
N TYR A 26 -7.68 9.07 23.59
CA TYR A 26 -7.07 9.81 22.48
C TYR A 26 -7.56 11.27 22.49
N PRO A 27 -7.08 12.11 23.42
CA PRO A 27 -7.61 13.47 23.60
C PRO A 27 -7.42 14.37 22.38
N GLN A 28 -6.36 14.14 21.59
CA GLN A 28 -6.13 14.84 20.31
C GLN A 28 -6.89 14.24 19.12
N GLY A 29 -7.59 13.11 19.30
CA GLY A 29 -8.32 12.45 18.21
C GLY A 29 -7.43 11.82 17.13
N HIS A 30 -6.15 11.57 17.43
CA HIS A 30 -5.23 10.89 16.51
C HIS A 30 -5.33 9.37 16.71
N LEU A 31 -6.02 8.67 15.79
CA LEU A 31 -6.09 7.21 15.82
C LEU A 31 -4.81 6.56 15.30
N TRP A 32 -4.22 7.13 14.25
CA TRP A 32 -3.04 6.59 13.59
C TRP A 32 -1.83 7.50 13.79
N SER A 33 -0.63 6.92 13.77
CA SER A 33 0.62 7.68 13.73
C SER A 33 0.71 8.54 12.44
N ARG A 34 1.56 9.57 12.42
CA ARG A 34 1.75 10.39 11.20
C ARG A 34 2.41 9.58 10.08
N GLY A 35 3.34 8.69 10.42
CA GLY A 35 4.05 7.84 9.46
C GLY A 35 3.19 6.73 8.88
N GLY A 36 3.68 6.12 7.81
CA GLY A 36 3.15 4.90 7.25
C GLY A 36 4.18 4.25 6.36
N SER A 37 4.18 2.92 6.33
CA SER A 37 5.02 2.13 5.43
C SER A 37 4.14 1.57 4.32
N ALA A 38 4.66 1.59 3.10
CA ALA A 38 4.07 0.92 1.96
C ALA A 38 5.21 0.21 1.24
N VAL A 39 5.02 -1.08 0.99
CA VAL A 39 5.95 -1.92 0.24
C VAL A 39 5.23 -2.42 -1.00
N THR A 40 5.95 -2.48 -2.11
CA THR A 40 5.44 -3.10 -3.34
C THR A 40 5.24 -4.58 -3.10
N VAL A 41 4.13 -5.12 -3.59
CA VAL A 41 3.91 -6.55 -3.65
C VAL A 41 4.53 -7.07 -4.95
N GLY A 42 5.24 -8.20 -4.91
CA GLY A 42 5.85 -8.82 -6.10
C GLY A 42 7.39 -8.85 -6.17
N TYR A 43 8.11 -8.53 -5.09
CA TYR A 43 9.58 -8.65 -5.02
C TYR A 43 10.11 -10.03 -5.47
N ASN A 44 9.33 -11.08 -5.28
CA ASN A 44 9.71 -12.46 -5.60
C ASN A 44 9.64 -12.80 -7.11
N GLN A 45 9.18 -11.87 -7.96
CA GLN A 45 9.07 -12.08 -9.40
C GLN A 45 10.21 -11.47 -10.21
N LEU A 46 11.26 -10.92 -9.61
CA LEU A 46 12.36 -10.33 -10.39
C LEU A 46 12.93 -11.34 -11.41
N SER A 47 13.17 -12.59 -10.98
CA SER A 47 13.62 -13.67 -11.85
C SER A 47 12.63 -13.97 -12.99
N ASN A 48 11.33 -13.94 -12.70
CA ASN A 48 10.28 -14.14 -13.70
C ASN A 48 10.18 -12.96 -14.68
N THR A 49 10.31 -11.74 -14.20
CA THR A 49 10.33 -10.53 -15.03
C THR A 49 11.58 -10.50 -15.91
N VAL A 50 12.74 -10.85 -15.37
CA VAL A 50 14.00 -10.98 -16.14
C VAL A 50 13.87 -12.07 -17.19
N LYS A 51 13.35 -13.25 -16.82
CA LYS A 51 13.09 -14.35 -17.77
C LYS A 51 12.14 -13.93 -18.88
N TYR A 52 11.04 -13.23 -18.54
CA TYR A 52 10.10 -12.69 -19.52
C TYR A 52 10.83 -11.77 -20.52
N ILE A 53 11.61 -10.80 -20.03
CA ILE A 53 12.34 -9.84 -20.87
C ILE A 53 13.34 -10.55 -21.79
N LEU A 54 14.14 -11.48 -21.26
CA LEU A 54 15.16 -12.18 -22.05
C LEU A 54 14.57 -13.07 -23.14
N GLU A 55 13.43 -13.72 -22.85
CA GLU A 55 12.76 -14.60 -23.79
C GLU A 55 11.88 -13.83 -24.80
N GLN A 56 11.64 -12.52 -24.62
CA GLN A 56 10.84 -11.71 -25.56
C GLN A 56 11.48 -11.63 -26.95
N ALA A 57 12.81 -11.62 -27.06
CA ALA A 57 13.49 -11.59 -28.35
C ALA A 57 13.22 -12.86 -29.17
N LYS A 58 13.14 -14.04 -28.50
CA LYS A 58 12.77 -15.30 -29.15
C LYS A 58 11.29 -15.33 -29.53
N HIS A 59 10.41 -14.88 -28.64
CA HIS A 59 8.97 -14.81 -28.92
C HIS A 59 8.64 -13.93 -30.14
N HIS A 60 9.35 -12.81 -30.30
CA HIS A 60 9.15 -11.90 -31.44
C HIS A 60 9.96 -12.26 -32.70
N GLY A 61 10.67 -13.39 -32.71
CA GLY A 61 11.47 -13.82 -33.88
C GLY A 61 12.62 -12.87 -34.24
N LEU A 62 13.07 -12.05 -33.28
CA LEU A 62 14.17 -11.08 -33.45
C LEU A 62 15.52 -11.68 -33.04
N ALA A 63 15.51 -12.85 -32.40
CA ALA A 63 16.71 -13.61 -32.11
C ALA A 63 17.07 -14.49 -33.32
N CYS A 64 18.21 -14.19 -33.95
CA CYS A 64 18.81 -15.00 -35.02
C CYS A 64 19.33 -16.34 -34.51
#